data_AF-A0A2X1N855-F1
#
_entry.id   AF-A0A2X1N855-F1
#
_cell.length_a   1.000
_cell.length_b   1.000
_cell.length_c   1.000
_cell.angle_alpha   90.00
_cell.angle_beta   90.00
_cell.angle_gamma   90.00
#
_symmetry.space_group_name_H-M   'P 1'
#
loop_
_entity.id
_entity.type
_entity.pdbx_description
1 polymer ?
#
loop_
_entity_poly.entity_id
_entity_poly.type
_entity_poly.pdbx_seq_one_letter_code
_entity_poly.pdbx_strand_id
1 'polypeptide(L)' 'MMRLCEMNFSQLRRLLPRNDAPGETVSYQVANAQYRLTIVESTRYTTLVTIEQTAPRDQLLEPSVNDGASVS' A
#
# COMPACT_ATOMS: atom_id res chain seq x y z
N MET A 1 -27.39 -2.11 2.78
CA MET A 1 -26.39 -1.54 1.84
C MET A 1 -25.51 -0.44 2.45
N MET A 2 -25.96 0.37 3.42
CA MET A 2 -25.13 1.44 4.04
C MET A 2 -24.01 0.94 4.97
N ARG A 3 -24.23 -0.18 5.68
CA ARG A 3 -23.31 -0.68 6.73
C ARG A 3 -21.91 -1.04 6.21
N LEU A 4 -21.81 -1.53 4.97
CA LEU A 4 -20.54 -1.94 4.37
C LEU A 4 -19.65 -0.74 4.04
N CYS A 5 -20.21 0.31 3.42
CA CYS A 5 -19.45 1.52 3.13
C CYS A 5 -18.95 2.20 4.41
N GLU A 6 -19.77 2.20 5.47
CA GLU A 6 -19.40 2.76 6.78
C GLU A 6 -18.29 1.94 7.48
N MET A 7 -18.39 0.60 7.45
CA MET A 7 -17.32 -0.27 7.93
C MET A 7 -16.03 -0.12 7.12
N ASN A 8 -16.14 -0.02 5.79
CA ASN A 8 -14.99 0.15 4.92
C ASN A 8 -14.32 1.51 5.14
N PHE A 9 -15.11 2.58 5.30
CA PHE A 9 -14.59 3.91 5.60
C PHE A 9 -13.89 3.95 6.96
N SER A 10 -14.49 3.40 8.01
CA SER A 10 -13.85 3.36 9.34
C SER A 10 -12.60 2.50 9.38
N GLN A 11 -12.52 1.44 8.56
CA GLN A 11 -11.30 0.66 8.38
C GLN A 11 -10.25 1.45 7.61
N LEU A 12 -10.59 2.03 6.46
CA LEU A 12 -9.66 2.79 5.62
C LEU A 12 -9.14 4.04 6.32
N ARG A 13 -10.00 4.76 7.06
CA ARG A 13 -9.62 5.97 7.81
C ARG A 13 -8.53 5.69 8.85
N ARG A 14 -8.51 4.49 9.43
CA ARG A 14 -7.43 4.08 10.36
C ARG A 14 -6.09 3.83 9.65
N LEU A 15 -6.11 3.65 8.34
CA LEU A 15 -4.95 3.44 7.49
C LEU A 15 -4.51 4.72 6.75
N LEU A 16 -5.16 5.86 6.98
CA LEU A 16 -4.72 7.11 6.36
C LEU A 16 -3.52 7.70 7.12
N PRO A 17 -2.69 8.52 6.46
CA PRO A 17 -1.69 9.33 7.14
C PRO A 17 -2.31 10.12 8.30
N ARG A 18 -1.56 10.28 9.40
CA ARG A 18 -2.05 11.03 10.57
C ARG A 18 -2.27 12.51 10.26
N ASN A 19 -1.48 13.05 9.35
CA ASN A 19 -1.65 14.38 8.82
C ASN A 19 -2.58 14.32 7.60
N ASP A 20 -3.74 14.97 7.70
CA ASP A 20 -4.76 14.96 6.65
C ASP A 20 -4.48 16.09 5.63
N ALA A 21 -3.26 16.13 5.11
CA ALA A 21 -2.82 17.11 4.14
C ALA A 21 -2.63 16.47 2.75
N PRO A 22 -3.00 17.17 1.66
CA PRO A 22 -2.75 16.67 0.32
C PRO A 22 -1.26 16.47 0.07
N GLY A 23 -0.90 15.35 -0.56
CA GLY A 23 0.47 14.90 -0.78
C GLY A 23 1.04 14.03 0.34
N GLU A 24 0.38 13.92 1.50
CA GLU A 24 0.79 13.00 2.55
C GLU A 24 0.63 11.55 2.10
N THR A 25 1.60 10.73 2.44
CA THR A 25 1.65 9.32 2.03
C THR A 25 1.92 8.40 3.20
N VAL A 26 1.39 7.19 3.11
CA VAL A 26 1.70 6.10 4.03
C VAL A 26 1.80 4.80 3.23
N SER A 27 2.78 3.97 3.56
CA SER A 27 3.01 2.69 2.89
C SER A 27 2.73 1.53 3.85
N TYR A 28 2.08 0.48 3.33
CA TYR A 28 1.75 -0.74 4.06
C TYR A 28 2.30 -1.96 3.31
N GLN A 29 2.94 -2.84 4.05
CA GLN A 29 3.25 -4.18 3.58
C GLN A 29 2.08 -5.10 3.94
N VAL A 30 1.46 -5.71 2.94
CA VAL A 30 0.33 -6.63 3.11
C VAL A 30 0.69 -7.95 2.44
N ALA A 31 0.96 -8.97 3.27
CA ALA A 31 1.59 -10.21 2.84
C ALA A 31 2.87 -9.91 2.06
N ASN A 32 2.92 -10.25 0.77
CA ASN A 32 4.10 -10.07 -0.06
C ASN A 32 3.99 -8.84 -0.99
N ALA A 33 2.92 -8.06 -0.90
CA ALA A 33 2.72 -6.86 -1.73
C ALA A 33 2.89 -5.60 -0.89
N GLN A 34 3.42 -4.56 -1.52
CA GLN A 34 3.49 -3.23 -0.91
C GLN A 34 2.42 -2.33 -1.51
N TYR A 35 1.69 -1.63 -0.65
CA TYR A 35 0.71 -0.64 -1.03
C TYR A 35 1.11 0.73 -0.49
N ARG A 36 0.79 1.78 -1.25
CA ARG A 36 0.92 3.16 -0.83
C ARG A 36 -0.42 3.86 -0.95
N LEU A 37 -0.79 4.56 0.11
CA LEU A 37 -1.93 5.46 0.11
C LEU A 37 -1.39 6.89 0.04
N THR A 38 -1.99 7.69 -0.82
CA THR A 38 -1.66 9.10 -1.00
C THR A 38 -2.93 9.92 -0.87
N ILE A 39 -2.93 10.94 0.00
CA ILE A 39 -4.03 11.91 0.05
C ILE A 39 -3.89 12.83 -1.16
N VAL A 40 -4.89 12.81 -2.05
CA VAL A 40 -4.92 13.70 -3.23
C VAL A 40 -5.60 15.01 -2.85
N GLU A 41 -6.73 14.91 -2.13
CA GLU A 41 -7.51 16.05 -1.67
C GLU A 41 -8.10 15.76 -0.29
N SER A 42 -8.14 16.78 0.56
CA SER A 42 -8.73 16.71 1.89
C SER A 42 -9.64 17.91 2.15
N THR A 43 -10.89 17.62 2.51
CA THR A 43 -11.88 18.59 2.97
C THR A 43 -12.46 18.12 4.30
N ARG A 44 -13.25 18.97 4.97
CA ARG A 44 -13.77 18.71 6.33
C ARG A 44 -14.45 17.34 6.53
N TYR A 45 -15.11 16.80 5.50
CA TYR A 45 -15.85 15.54 5.59
C TYR A 45 -15.53 14.54 4.48
N THR A 46 -14.63 14.91 3.57
CA THR A 46 -14.35 14.10 2.38
C THR A 46 -12.88 14.17 2.08
N THR A 47 -12.27 12.99 1.96
CA THR A 47 -10.87 12.81 1.63
C THR A 47 -10.81 11.93 0.38
N LEU A 48 -10.15 12.41 -0.66
CA LEU A 48 -9.84 11.63 -1.85
C LEU A 48 -8.45 11.04 -1.67
N VAL A 49 -8.36 9.71 -1.83
CA VAL A 49 -7.10 8.99 -1.68
C VAL A 49 -6.84 8.12 -2.90
N THR A 50 -5.58 8.06 -3.33
CA THR A 50 -5.11 7.08 -4.30
C THR A 50 -4.47 5.93 -3.56
N ILE A 51 -4.80 4.70 -3.97
CA ILE A 51 -4.21 3.47 -3.44
C ILE A 51 -3.45 2.82 -4.59
N GLU A 52 -2.13 2.67 -4.43
CA GLU A 52 -1.24 2.10 -5.44
C GLU A 52 -0.55 0.86 -4.90
N GLN A 53 -0.40 -0.18 -5.71
CA GLN A 53 0.50 -1.29 -5.39
C GLN A 53 1.89 -0.97 -5.93
N THR A 54 2.86 -0.75 -5.05
CA THR A 54 4.21 -0.29 -5.41
C THR A 54 5.20 -1.44 -5.61
N ALA A 55 4.89 -2.64 -5.13
CA ALA A 55 5.68 -3.86 -5.37
C ALA A 55 4.77 -5.08 -5.62
N PRO A 56 5.14 -5.98 -6.56
CA PRO A 56 4.40 -7.21 -6.79
C PRO A 56 4.46 -8.15 -5.58
N ARG A 57 3.42 -8.98 -5.42
CA ARG A 57 3.32 -10.02 -4.38
C ARG A 57 4.42 -11.10 -4.49
N ASP A 58 5.22 -11.07 -5.54
CA ASP A 58 6.14 -12.15 -5.90
C ASP A 58 7.49 -11.55 -6.35
N GLN A 59 8.19 -10.90 -5.42
CA GLN A 59 9.61 -10.57 -5.62
C GLN A 59 10.50 -11.42 -4.70
N LEU A 60 10.11 -12.68 -4.49
CA LEU A 60 10.91 -13.65 -3.76
C LEU A 60 10.84 -15.05 -4.39
N LEU A 61 11.08 -15.14 -5.69
CA LEU A 61 11.58 -16.34 -6.36
C LEU A 61 12.56 -15.90 -7.45
N GLU A 62 13.61 -15.14 -7.09
CA GLU A 62 14.84 -15.23 -7.85
C GLU A 62 15.54 -16.51 -7.36
N PRO A 63 15.57 -17.61 -8.13
CA PRO A 63 16.51 -18.68 -7.82
C PRO A 63 17.89 -18.05 -7.94
N SER A 64 18.64 -18.03 -6.84
CA SER A 64 20.08 -17.79 -6.88
C SER A 64 20.67 -18.87 -7.78
N VAL A 65 20.78 -18.57 -9.07
CA VAL A 65 21.54 -19.37 -10.02
C VAL A 65 22.99 -19.07 -9.71
N ASN A 66 23.56 -19.83 -8.77
CA ASN A 66 25.00 -19.92 -8.63
C ASN A 66 25.52 -20.73 -9.83
N ASP A 67 25.51 -20.11 -11.02
CA ASP A 67 26.30 -20.57 -12.15
C ASP A 67 27.67 -19.89 -12.04
N GLY A 68 28.64 -20.69 -11.61
CA GLY A 68 29.96 -20.20 -11.25
C GLY A 68 30.89 -21.35 -10.93
N ALA A 69 31.16 -22.16 -11.94
CA ALA A 69 32.17 -23.19 -11.94
C ALA A 69 33.52 -22.72 -11.34
N SER A 70 34.08 -23.54 -10.47
CA SER A 70 35.52 -23.79 -10.43
C SER A 70 35.73 -25.22 -10.00
N VAL A 71 35.76 -26.09 -11.02
CA VAL A 71 36.56 -27.30 -10.97
C VAL A 71 38.01 -26.87 -10.72
N SER A 72 38.62 -27.39 -9.67
CA SER A 72 40.06 -27.42 -9.46
C SER A 72 40.39 -28.77 -8.85
#